data_AF-A0A8S3W953-F1
#
_entry.id   AF-A0A8S3W953-F1
#
_cell.length_a   1.000
_cell.length_b   1.000
_cell.length_c   1.000
_cell.angle_alpha   90.00
_cell.angle_beta   90.00
_cell.angle_gamma   90.00
#
_symmetry.space_group_name_H-M   'P 1'
#
loop_
_entity.id
_entity.type
_entity.pdbx_description
1 polymer ?
#
loop_
_entity_poly.entity_id
_entity_poly.type
_entity_poly.pdbx_seq_one_letter_code
_entity_poly.pdbx_strand_id
1 'polypeptide(L)'
;MTTRTSSPVPSTSSSITNEPAKTENNFMELSESAIYDDTGARTADYIKECFENITEEFTIEKDCILSITTDGGANMVAAVKQYLGDRKRIPCMAHLLNLIVDGATRDNGPFLQIANRVKAIVTYFKQSVNAMDDL
;
A
#
# COMPACT_ATOMS: atom_id res chain seq x y z
N MET A 1 -13.25 42.37 -49.88
CA MET A 1 -12.85 41.85 -48.56
C MET A 1 -13.90 40.84 -48.13
N THR A 2 -13.54 39.56 -48.27
CA THR A 2 -14.14 38.30 -47.79
C THR A 2 -15.57 38.29 -47.22
N THR A 3 -16.51 37.78 -48.02
CA THR A 3 -17.80 37.25 -47.56
C THR A 3 -17.60 35.89 -46.87
N ARG A 4 -17.92 35.78 -45.57
CA ARG A 4 -17.99 34.49 -44.85
C ARG A 4 -19.26 33.75 -45.24
N THR A 5 -19.12 32.68 -46.01
CA THR A 5 -20.15 31.64 -46.15
C THR A 5 -19.99 30.65 -44.98
N SER A 6 -20.98 30.59 -44.10
CA SER A 6 -21.07 29.58 -43.04
C SER A 6 -21.72 28.31 -43.58
N SER A 7 -20.96 27.21 -43.62
CA SER A 7 -21.51 25.87 -43.91
C SER A 7 -22.28 25.33 -42.69
N PRO A 8 -23.33 24.50 -42.88
CA PRO A 8 -24.06 23.89 -41.77
C PRO A 8 -23.23 22.79 -41.11
N VAL A 9 -23.25 22.71 -39.78
CA VAL A 9 -22.66 21.61 -39.01
C VAL A 9 -23.62 20.41 -39.05
N PRO A 10 -23.17 19.18 -39.35
CA PRO A 10 -24.05 18.02 -39.33
C PRO A 10 -24.33 17.60 -37.89
N SER A 11 -25.61 17.52 -37.53
CA SER A 11 -26.07 16.95 -36.27
C SER A 11 -25.98 15.42 -36.34
N THR A 12 -24.94 14.84 -35.74
CA THR A 12 -24.88 13.39 -35.52
C THR A 12 -25.79 13.02 -34.35
N SER A 13 -26.92 12.36 -34.63
CA SER A 13 -27.73 11.69 -33.63
C SER A 13 -27.01 10.41 -33.18
N SER A 14 -26.22 10.50 -32.11
CA SER A 14 -25.71 9.31 -31.42
C SER A 14 -26.84 8.71 -30.59
N SER A 15 -27.47 7.65 -31.09
CA SER A 15 -28.38 6.82 -30.31
C SER A 15 -27.59 6.22 -29.14
N ILE A 16 -27.77 6.77 -27.94
CA ILE A 16 -27.26 6.17 -26.71
C ILE A 16 -28.09 4.90 -26.48
N THR A 17 -27.51 3.74 -26.77
CA THR A 17 -28.06 2.47 -26.31
C THR A 17 -27.86 2.43 -24.80
N ASN A 18 -28.92 2.70 -24.05
CA ASN A 18 -29.00 2.41 -22.61
C ASN A 18 -29.06 0.89 -22.41
N GLU A 19 -27.96 0.19 -22.66
CA GLU A 19 -27.79 -1.12 -22.04
C GLU A 19 -27.39 -0.89 -20.57
N PRO A 20 -28.14 -1.42 -19.59
CA PRO A 20 -27.75 -1.33 -18.20
C PRO A 20 -26.40 -2.04 -18.05
N ALA A 21 -25.43 -1.36 -17.44
CA ALA A 21 -24.17 -1.98 -17.05
C ALA A 21 -24.49 -3.23 -16.23
N LYS A 22 -24.14 -4.40 -16.77
CA LYS A 22 -24.28 -5.67 -16.04
C LYS A 22 -23.36 -5.58 -14.82
N THR A 23 -23.95 -5.39 -13.65
CA THR A 23 -23.22 -5.49 -12.39
C THR A 23 -22.98 -6.97 -12.13
N GLU A 24 -21.86 -7.48 -12.64
CA GLU A 24 -21.33 -8.75 -12.16
C GLU A 24 -20.82 -8.49 -10.74
N ASN A 25 -21.55 -8.99 -9.75
CA ASN A 25 -21.09 -9.03 -8.37
C ASN A 25 -19.95 -10.05 -8.31
N ASN A 26 -18.73 -9.60 -8.62
CA ASN A 26 -17.53 -10.40 -8.39
C ASN A 26 -17.35 -10.54 -6.87
N PHE A 27 -17.67 -11.72 -6.36
CA PHE A 27 -17.35 -12.11 -4.99
C PHE A 27 -15.83 -12.04 -4.82
N MET A 28 -15.37 -11.20 -3.90
CA MET A 28 -13.94 -11.04 -3.63
C MET A 28 -13.51 -12.15 -2.68
N GLU A 29 -12.85 -13.18 -3.22
CA GLU A 29 -12.24 -14.24 -2.43
C GLU A 29 -10.80 -13.84 -2.08
N LEU A 30 -10.41 -14.04 -0.81
CA LEU A 30 -9.07 -13.76 -0.31
C LEU A 30 -8.34 -15.08 -0.10
N SER A 31 -7.16 -15.22 -0.70
CA SER A 31 -6.19 -16.25 -0.34
C SER A 31 -5.06 -15.65 0.47
N GLU A 32 -4.53 -16.42 1.42
CA GLU A 32 -3.37 -16.04 2.23
C GLU A 32 -2.25 -17.05 1.97
N SER A 33 -1.06 -16.54 1.63
CA SER A 33 0.18 -17.31 1.62
C SER A 33 1.19 -16.65 2.52
N ALA A 34 1.89 -17.46 3.31
CA ALA A 34 2.94 -17.02 4.20
C ALA A 34 4.29 -17.57 3.73
N ILE A 35 5.30 -16.71 3.68
CA ILE A 35 6.67 -17.10 3.39
C ILE A 35 7.48 -16.98 4.66
N TYR A 36 8.11 -18.08 5.06
CA TYR A 36 9.00 -18.14 6.22
C TYR A 36 10.45 -17.98 5.76
N ASP A 37 11.15 -16.98 6.29
CA ASP A 37 12.56 -16.72 6.04
C ASP A 37 13.37 -17.00 7.32
N ASP A 38 14.19 -18.04 7.31
CA ASP A 38 15.10 -18.40 8.41
C ASP A 38 16.50 -17.78 8.26
N THR A 39 16.76 -17.09 7.14
CA THR A 39 18.09 -16.55 6.78
C THR A 39 18.28 -15.08 7.17
N GLY A 40 17.21 -14.38 7.54
CA GLY A 40 17.22 -13.03 8.10
C GLY A 40 17.51 -11.89 7.11
N ALA A 41 17.87 -12.20 5.86
CA ALA A 41 18.21 -11.21 4.84
C ALA A 41 17.00 -10.90 3.94
N ARG A 42 16.19 -9.92 4.35
CA ARG A 42 14.99 -9.45 3.62
C ARG A 42 15.36 -8.48 2.49
N THR A 43 16.27 -8.87 1.60
CA THR A 43 16.71 -8.02 0.48
C THR A 43 15.58 -7.82 -0.54
N ALA A 44 15.72 -6.80 -1.39
CA ALA A 44 14.76 -6.56 -2.47
C ALA A 44 14.67 -7.77 -3.42
N ASP A 45 15.80 -8.39 -3.76
CA ASP A 45 15.86 -9.52 -4.67
C ASP A 45 15.16 -10.76 -4.09
N TYR A 46 15.36 -11.03 -2.80
CA TYR A 46 14.65 -12.11 -2.10
C TYR A 46 13.13 -11.89 -2.06
N ILE A 47 12.68 -10.66 -1.77
CA ILE A 47 11.25 -10.33 -1.77
C ILE A 47 10.66 -10.43 -3.18
N LYS A 48 11.44 -10.10 -4.22
CA LYS A 48 11.02 -10.25 -5.61
C LYS A 48 10.86 -11.73 -5.99
N GLU A 49 11.78 -12.60 -5.58
CA GLU A 49 11.64 -14.06 -5.72
C GLU A 49 10.39 -14.59 -4.98
N CYS A 50 10.12 -14.06 -3.79
CA CYS A 50 8.89 -14.36 -3.05
C CYS A 50 7.63 -14.01 -3.84
N PHE A 51 7.60 -12.86 -4.54
CA PHE A 51 6.49 -12.51 -5.43
C PHE A 51 6.36 -13.50 -6.59
N GLU A 52 7.49 -13.87 -7.22
CA GLU A 52 7.51 -14.84 -8.33
C GLU A 52 6.90 -16.18 -7.88
N ASN A 53 7.38 -16.72 -6.75
CA ASN A 53 6.91 -18.00 -6.21
C ASN A 53 5.41 -17.99 -5.86
N ILE A 54 4.92 -16.94 -5.18
CA ILE A 54 3.49 -16.81 -4.85
C ILE A 54 2.67 -16.74 -6.14
N THR A 55 3.08 -15.92 -7.11
CA THR A 55 2.30 -15.76 -8.35
C THR A 55 2.30 -17.03 -9.19
N GLU A 56 3.38 -17.80 -9.19
CA GLU A 56 3.44 -19.11 -9.83
C GLU A 56 2.54 -20.14 -9.11
N GLU A 57 2.58 -20.17 -7.78
CA GLU A 57 1.72 -21.04 -6.94
C GLU A 57 0.23 -20.84 -7.24
N PHE A 58 -0.22 -19.59 -7.34
CA PHE A 58 -1.61 -19.27 -7.68
C PHE A 58 -1.90 -19.21 -9.18
N THR A 59 -0.92 -19.51 -10.04
CA THR A 59 -1.06 -19.42 -11.50
C THR A 59 -1.54 -18.02 -11.95
N ILE A 60 -1.04 -16.96 -11.31
CA ILE A 60 -1.33 -15.56 -11.62
C ILE A 60 -0.27 -15.05 -12.59
N GLU A 61 -0.68 -14.77 -13.82
CA GLU A 61 0.21 -14.13 -14.78
C GLU A 61 0.55 -12.71 -14.35
N LYS A 62 1.83 -12.33 -14.51
CA LYS A 62 2.37 -11.08 -14.00
C LYS A 62 1.70 -9.82 -14.59
N ASP A 63 1.27 -9.90 -15.83
CA ASP A 63 0.56 -8.85 -16.56
C ASP A 63 -0.90 -8.66 -16.08
N CYS A 64 -1.48 -9.68 -15.43
CA CYS A 64 -2.76 -9.56 -14.72
C CYS A 64 -2.65 -8.75 -13.42
N ILE A 65 -1.43 -8.49 -12.92
CA ILE A 65 -1.22 -7.75 -11.68
C ILE A 65 -1.17 -6.25 -11.96
N LEU A 66 -2.23 -5.55 -11.58
CA LEU A 66 -2.30 -4.10 -11.75
C LEU A 66 -1.30 -3.34 -10.87
N SER A 67 -1.21 -3.73 -9.58
CA SER A 67 -0.37 -3.06 -8.58
C SER A 67 -0.16 -3.93 -7.34
N ILE A 68 0.91 -3.66 -6.60
CA ILE A 68 1.15 -4.23 -5.26
C ILE A 68 1.11 -3.12 -4.21
N THR A 69 0.40 -3.36 -3.11
CA THR A 69 0.33 -2.44 -1.97
C THR A 69 1.33 -2.84 -0.89
N THR A 70 2.20 -1.92 -0.47
CA THR A 70 3.23 -2.20 0.56
C THR A 70 3.29 -1.11 1.64
N ASP A 71 3.78 -1.44 2.83
CA ASP A 71 4.01 -0.50 3.93
C ASP A 71 4.99 0.64 3.57
N GLY A 72 5.90 0.42 2.63
CA GLY A 72 6.89 1.41 2.19
C GLY A 72 8.30 1.16 2.71
N GLY A 73 8.56 -0.01 3.31
CA GLY A 73 9.91 -0.46 3.58
C GLY A 73 10.77 -0.42 2.31
N ALA A 74 12.01 0.06 2.41
CA ALA A 74 12.87 0.32 1.25
C ALA A 74 13.04 -0.93 0.35
N ASN A 75 13.24 -2.10 0.95
CA ASN A 75 13.39 -3.35 0.22
C ASN A 75 12.07 -3.80 -0.44
N MET A 76 10.92 -3.58 0.21
CA MET A 76 9.61 -3.84 -0.40
C MET A 76 9.36 -2.95 -1.62
N VAL A 77 9.69 -1.66 -1.52
CA VAL A 77 9.56 -0.69 -2.62
C VAL A 77 10.46 -1.08 -3.79
N ALA A 78 11.71 -1.42 -3.51
CA ALA A 78 12.66 -1.88 -4.52
C ALA A 78 12.21 -3.19 -5.18
N ALA A 79 11.75 -4.17 -4.40
CA ALA A 79 11.26 -5.45 -4.92
C ALA A 79 10.05 -5.28 -5.85
N VAL A 80 9.07 -4.45 -5.48
CA VAL A 80 7.90 -4.19 -6.34
C VAL A 80 8.34 -3.51 -7.65
N LYS A 81 9.29 -2.56 -7.58
CA LYS A 81 9.84 -1.91 -8.76
C LYS A 81 10.58 -2.91 -9.67
N GLN A 82 11.38 -3.81 -9.11
CA GLN A 82 12.07 -4.85 -9.87
C GLN A 82 11.09 -5.87 -10.47
N TYR A 83 10.02 -6.21 -9.73
CA TYR A 83 9.02 -7.17 -10.16
C TYR A 83 8.06 -6.54 -11.18
N LEU A 84 7.18 -5.62 -10.80
CA LEU A 84 6.14 -5.08 -11.71
C LEU A 84 6.60 -3.88 -12.54
N GLY A 85 7.76 -3.29 -12.24
CA GLY A 85 8.22 -2.06 -12.87
C GLY A 85 7.82 -0.78 -12.12
N ASP A 86 8.19 0.36 -12.68
CA ASP A 86 7.94 1.67 -12.08
C ASP A 86 6.45 2.03 -12.05
N ARG A 87 6.04 2.79 -11.01
CA ARG A 87 4.67 3.30 -10.78
C ARG A 87 3.59 2.23 -10.55
N LYS A 88 3.97 0.98 -10.28
CA LYS A 88 3.05 -0.13 -9.97
C LYS A 88 2.87 -0.38 -8.46
N ARG A 89 3.61 0.33 -7.62
CA ARG A 89 3.49 0.25 -6.15
C ARG A 89 2.49 1.27 -5.63
N ILE A 90 1.57 0.83 -4.78
CA ILE A 90 0.67 1.69 -3.99
C ILE A 90 1.11 1.64 -2.51
N PRO A 91 1.23 2.77 -1.80
CA PRO A 91 1.44 2.75 -0.36
C PRO A 91 0.23 2.23 0.39
N CYS A 92 0.47 1.40 1.41
CA CYS A 92 -0.56 1.04 2.37
C CYS A 92 -1.02 2.31 3.11
N MET A 93 -2.28 2.69 2.91
CA MET A 93 -2.85 3.90 3.51
C MET A 93 -2.79 3.86 5.03
N ALA A 94 -3.03 2.70 5.65
CA ALA A 94 -2.97 2.55 7.10
C ALA A 94 -1.55 2.83 7.64
N HIS A 95 -0.52 2.29 6.98
CA HIS A 95 0.86 2.55 7.38
C HIS A 95 1.25 4.01 7.16
N LEU A 96 0.81 4.61 6.05
CA LEU A 96 1.05 6.03 5.77
C LEU A 96 0.41 6.94 6.84
N LEU A 97 -0.84 6.68 7.23
CA LEU A 97 -1.50 7.42 8.31
C LEU A 97 -0.76 7.28 9.63
N ASN A 98 -0.30 6.07 9.97
CA ASN A 98 0.50 5.85 11.16
C ASN A 98 1.79 6.68 11.14
N LEU A 99 2.52 6.69 10.01
CA LEU A 99 3.74 7.50 9.86
C LEU A 99 3.46 9.02 9.97
N ILE A 100 2.33 9.50 9.44
CA ILE A 100 1.95 10.91 9.55
C ILE A 100 1.69 11.28 11.01
N VAL A 101 0.93 10.46 11.73
CA VAL A 101 0.62 10.70 13.15
C VAL A 101 1.89 10.61 14.01
N ASP A 102 2.72 9.61 13.76
CA ASP A 102 4.01 9.44 14.44
C ASP A 102 4.93 10.63 14.20
N GLY A 103 5.00 11.13 12.95
CA GLY A 103 5.76 12.33 12.61
C GLY A 103 5.23 13.57 13.34
N ALA A 104 3.93 13.84 13.22
CA ALA A 104 3.29 15.01 13.84
C ALA A 104 3.44 15.03 15.37
N THR A 105 3.35 13.86 16.02
CA THR A 105 3.52 13.74 17.47
C THR A 105 4.97 13.89 17.91
N ARG A 106 5.93 13.41 17.12
CA ARG A 106 7.37 13.59 17.39
C ARG A 106 7.84 15.02 17.19
N ASP A 107 7.31 15.70 16.18
CA ASP A 107 7.67 17.10 15.87
C ASP A 107 7.01 18.09 16.85
N ASN A 108 6.01 17.64 17.61
CA ASN A 108 5.42 18.39 18.71
C ASN A 108 6.24 18.21 20.00
N GLY A 109 7.15 19.15 20.27
CA GLY A 109 8.04 19.10 21.44
C GLY A 109 7.34 18.88 22.79
N PRO A 110 6.30 19.64 23.16
CA PRO A 110 5.55 19.42 24.40
C PRO A 110 4.93 18.02 24.50
N PHE A 111 4.31 17.54 23.42
CA PHE A 111 3.73 16.20 23.38
C PHE A 111 4.81 15.12 23.54
N LEU A 112 5.92 15.24 22.81
CA LEU A 112 7.04 14.30 22.88
C LEU A 112 7.63 14.22 24.28
N GLN A 113 7.72 15.33 25.03
CA GLN A 113 8.19 15.33 26.42
C GLN A 113 7.27 14.52 27.33
N ILE A 114 5.94 14.69 27.21
CA ILE A 114 4.96 13.92 27.99
C ILE A 114 5.07 12.44 27.63
N ALA A 115 5.07 12.12 26.34
CA ALA A 115 5.19 10.76 25.85
C ALA A 115 6.48 10.07 26.36
N ASN A 116 7.60 10.78 26.39
CA ASN A 116 8.87 10.26 26.89
C ASN A 116 8.85 9.99 28.40
N ARG A 117 8.19 10.86 29.19
CA ARG A 117 8.02 10.61 30.64
C ARG A 117 7.16 9.37 30.90
N VAL A 118 6.06 9.20 30.16
CA VAL A 118 5.22 8.00 30.24
C VAL A 118 6.02 6.75 29.84
N LYS A 119 6.77 6.82 28.73
CA LYS A 119 7.66 5.72 28.30
C LYS A 119 8.69 5.38 29.38
N ALA A 120 9.31 6.36 30.04
CA ALA A 120 10.28 6.10 31.10
C ALA A 120 9.67 5.31 32.28
N ILE A 121 8.45 5.64 32.68
CA ILE A 121 7.72 4.90 33.73
C ILE A 121 7.46 3.45 33.27
N VAL A 122 6.89 3.27 32.07
CA VAL A 122 6.60 1.94 31.52
C VAL A 122 7.89 1.11 31.37
N THR A 123 8.98 1.74 30.94
CA THR A 123 10.30 1.10 30.83
C THR A 123 10.83 0.66 32.19
N TYR A 124 10.69 1.48 33.24
CA TYR A 124 11.10 1.12 34.59
C TYR A 124 10.41 -0.16 35.08
N PHE A 125 9.08 -0.24 34.98
CA PHE A 125 8.33 -1.44 35.38
C PHE A 125 8.65 -2.65 34.49
N LYS A 126 8.83 -2.45 33.18
CA LYS A 126 9.24 -3.54 32.28
C LYS A 126 10.62 -4.13 32.61
N GLN A 127 11.53 -3.35 33.18
CA GLN A 127 12.91 -3.77 33.43
C GLN A 127 13.17 -4.17 34.89
N SER A 128 12.27 -3.84 35.82
CA SER A 128 12.42 -4.17 37.23
C SER A 128 11.37 -5.20 37.64
N VAL A 129 11.82 -6.45 37.85
CA VAL A 129 10.96 -7.53 38.35
C VAL A 129 10.39 -7.17 39.72
N ASN A 130 11.21 -6.64 40.63
CA ASN A 130 10.75 -6.22 41.96
C ASN A 130 9.65 -5.15 41.91
N ALA A 131 9.83 -4.11 41.07
CA ALA A 131 8.81 -3.07 40.94
C ALA A 131 7.53 -3.58 40.28
N MET A 132 7.64 -4.59 39.40
CA MET A 132 6.49 -5.23 38.77
C MET A 132 5.75 -6.16 39.74
N ASP A 133 6.47 -6.85 40.62
CA ASP A 133 5.91 -7.74 41.65
C ASP A 133 5.22 -6.96 42.79
N ASP A 134 5.63 -5.71 43.03
CA ASP A 134 5.01 -4.80 44.03
C ASP A 134 3.72 -4.11 43.53
N LEU A 135 3.26 -4.39 42.30
CA LEU A 135 2.09 -3.77 41.66
C LEU A 135 0.85 -4.68 41.65
#